data_AF-A0A1I7X5V7-F1
#
_entry.id   AF-A0A1I7X5V7-F1
#
_cell.length_a   1.000
_cell.length_b   1.000
_cell.length_c   1.000
_cell.angle_alpha   90.00
_cell.angle_beta   90.00
_cell.angle_gamma   90.00
#
_symmetry.space_group_name_H-M   'P 1'
#
loop_
_entity.id
_entity.type
_entity.pdbx_description
1 polymer ?
#
loop_
_entity_poly.entity_id
_entity_poly.type
_entity_poly.pdbx_seq_one_letter_code
_entity_poly.pdbx_strand_id
1 'polypeptide(L)'
;MSVISVKVPSNFHKNSNFLGSDLFCSKDATPSPLSAYTAYFHQSSLRAAVGLALLYMTVLGFDNLALSYGASQGMSASTLGSFRSLGSLLGLLGALSYTTLERNIGLLWTGLIGLTLQNIFINLCSVSIFLPGSPFNITGYFENLTVDKWLSEVKISVTEVDKGDVVSPLSLNQLSPSILVFFCGITLARYGLWIADPSITQIMQETIPEAERYSVFGAQTSICEMFSVIKDLLVIALPDTANFGFLVLVSCCFVFAGYVLFFSYFTSTCSCRRRKSKTTGSEMAELHSPEKKHLIEKKIVENALACA
;
A
#
# COMPACT_ATOMS: atom_id res chain seq x y z
N MET A 1 -7.71 16.76 -20.09
CA MET A 1 -6.98 15.49 -20.34
C MET A 1 -6.48 15.56 -21.76
N SER A 2 -5.32 16.19 -21.96
CA SER A 2 -4.79 16.49 -23.30
C SER A 2 -3.72 15.46 -23.64
N VAL A 3 -4.03 14.60 -24.61
CA VAL A 3 -3.11 13.62 -25.17
C VAL A 3 -2.13 14.37 -26.08
N ILE A 4 -0.85 14.44 -25.68
CA ILE A 4 0.21 14.92 -26.56
C ILE A 4 0.51 13.79 -27.54
N SER A 5 0.00 13.93 -28.76
CA SER A 5 0.30 13.04 -29.89
C SER A 5 1.68 13.40 -30.44
N VAL A 6 2.67 12.55 -30.18
CA VAL A 6 4.03 12.71 -30.73
C VAL A 6 4.00 12.29 -32.20
N LYS A 7 4.17 13.27 -33.09
CA LYS A 7 4.23 13.06 -34.54
C LYS A 7 5.65 12.63 -34.93
N VAL A 8 5.79 11.36 -35.33
CA VAL A 8 7.06 10.82 -35.87
C VAL A 8 7.25 11.36 -37.29
N PRO A 9 8.42 11.93 -37.64
CA PRO A 9 8.65 12.46 -38.99
C PRO A 9 8.83 11.31 -39.99
N SER A 10 8.00 11.33 -41.03
CA SER A 10 8.14 10.53 -42.24
C SER A 10 9.28 11.09 -43.08
N ASN A 11 10.44 10.41 -43.13
CA ASN A 11 11.35 10.36 -44.28
C ASN A 11 12.63 9.59 -43.92
N PHE A 12 12.67 8.30 -44.23
CA PHE A 12 13.94 7.63 -44.57
C PHE A 12 13.67 6.54 -45.60
N HIS A 13 13.81 6.91 -46.87
CA HIS A 13 13.79 5.97 -47.98
C HIS A 13 15.20 5.40 -48.19
N LYS A 14 15.24 4.09 -48.50
CA LYS A 14 16.29 3.34 -49.22
C LYS A 14 17.52 2.85 -48.41
N ASN A 15 17.48 1.58 -48.01
CA ASN A 15 18.30 0.54 -48.65
C ASN A 15 17.85 -0.86 -48.23
N SER A 16 17.02 -1.47 -49.07
CA SER A 16 16.79 -2.92 -49.11
C SER A 16 18.08 -3.56 -49.63
N ASN A 17 18.76 -4.38 -48.79
CA ASN A 17 19.66 -5.50 -49.15
C ASN A 17 20.66 -5.86 -48.02
N PHE A 18 20.30 -5.68 -46.75
CA PHE A 18 21.06 -6.23 -45.62
C PHE A 18 20.12 -6.72 -44.51
N LEU A 19 19.05 -7.41 -44.91
CA LEU A 19 18.07 -8.02 -44.01
C LEU A 19 18.01 -9.51 -44.35
N GLY A 20 18.92 -10.26 -43.75
CA GLY A 20 18.99 -11.69 -43.89
C GLY A 20 19.65 -12.29 -42.67
N SER A 21 18.86 -12.98 -41.86
CA SER A 21 19.25 -14.03 -40.90
C SER A 21 19.48 -13.76 -39.40
N ASP A 22 19.45 -12.52 -38.88
CA ASP A 22 19.57 -12.32 -37.40
C ASP A 22 18.44 -11.51 -36.74
N LEU A 23 17.47 -11.00 -37.51
CA LEU A 23 16.38 -10.15 -37.00
C LEU A 23 15.00 -10.80 -37.08
N PHE A 24 14.92 -12.11 -36.89
CA PHE A 24 13.65 -12.84 -36.85
C PHE A 24 13.52 -13.79 -35.63
N CYS A 25 14.44 -13.69 -34.67
CA CYS A 25 14.33 -14.34 -33.36
C CYS A 25 14.21 -13.31 -32.23
N SER A 26 13.26 -12.41 -32.35
CA SER A 26 12.63 -11.79 -31.18
C SER A 26 11.17 -11.58 -31.51
N LYS A 27 10.43 -12.70 -31.54
CA LYS A 27 9.00 -12.62 -31.25
C LYS A 27 8.89 -11.89 -29.92
N ASP A 28 8.04 -10.87 -29.89
CA ASP A 28 7.39 -10.35 -28.70
C ASP A 28 6.74 -11.52 -27.95
N ALA A 29 7.54 -12.28 -27.21
CA ALA A 29 7.04 -13.26 -26.28
C ALA A 29 6.56 -12.44 -25.10
N THR A 30 5.28 -12.06 -25.14
CA THR A 30 4.60 -11.66 -23.92
C THR A 30 4.91 -12.74 -22.89
N PRO A 31 5.58 -12.40 -21.77
CA PRO A 31 5.98 -13.41 -20.81
C PRO A 31 4.71 -14.12 -20.35
N SER A 32 4.72 -15.45 -20.41
CA SER A 32 3.64 -16.26 -19.88
C SER A 32 3.29 -15.83 -18.45
N PRO A 33 2.03 -15.91 -18.00
CA PRO A 33 1.66 -15.51 -16.64
C PRO A 33 2.52 -16.20 -15.57
N LEU A 34 2.87 -17.48 -15.79
CA LEU A 34 3.73 -18.24 -14.89
C LEU A 34 5.15 -17.66 -14.80
N SER A 35 5.73 -17.23 -15.93
CA SER A 35 7.03 -16.54 -15.92
C SER A 35 6.96 -15.19 -15.22
N ALA A 36 5.84 -14.47 -15.30
CA ALA A 36 5.64 -13.21 -14.60
C ALA A 36 5.65 -13.40 -13.07
N TYR A 37 4.91 -14.39 -12.56
CA TYR A 37 4.91 -14.72 -11.14
C TYR A 37 6.26 -15.26 -10.67
N THR A 38 6.92 -16.08 -11.49
CA THR A 38 8.27 -16.58 -11.17
C THR A 38 9.25 -15.41 -11.06
N ALA A 39 9.25 -14.50 -12.02
CA ALA A 39 10.05 -13.28 -11.98
C ALA A 39 9.73 -12.42 -10.75
N TYR A 40 8.44 -12.28 -10.39
CA TYR A 40 8.00 -11.56 -9.20
C TYR A 40 8.57 -12.14 -7.90
N PHE A 41 8.47 -13.47 -7.68
CA PHE A 41 8.97 -14.13 -6.47
C PHE A 41 10.49 -14.13 -6.35
N HIS A 42 11.21 -13.97 -7.47
CA HIS A 42 12.67 -13.87 -7.47
C HIS A 42 13.20 -12.44 -7.23
N GLN A 43 12.35 -11.41 -7.21
CA GLN A 43 12.81 -10.03 -7.01
C GLN A 43 13.35 -9.79 -5.59
N SER A 44 14.42 -9.00 -5.49
CA SER A 44 14.99 -8.64 -4.18
C SER A 44 14.08 -7.72 -3.36
N SER A 45 13.17 -6.97 -4.01
CA SER A 45 12.14 -6.12 -3.38
C SER A 45 10.86 -6.86 -2.98
N LEU A 46 10.81 -8.20 -3.11
CA LEU A 46 9.61 -9.01 -2.85
C LEU A 46 8.97 -8.71 -1.48
N ARG A 47 9.77 -8.60 -0.42
CA ARG A 47 9.24 -8.34 0.93
C ARG A 47 8.52 -7.00 1.04
N ALA A 48 9.02 -5.97 0.36
CA ALA A 48 8.36 -4.66 0.32
C ALA A 48 7.09 -4.73 -0.53
N ALA A 49 7.14 -5.42 -1.68
CA ALA A 49 6.01 -5.59 -2.60
C ALA A 49 4.84 -6.37 -1.96
N VAL A 50 5.13 -7.50 -1.30
CA VAL A 50 4.13 -8.27 -0.53
C VAL A 50 3.62 -7.46 0.65
N GLY A 51 4.49 -6.68 1.31
CA GLY A 51 4.07 -5.77 2.38
C GLY A 51 3.00 -4.79 1.90
N LEU A 52 3.21 -4.14 0.75
CA LEU A 52 2.21 -3.28 0.11
C LEU A 52 0.93 -4.04 -0.25
N ALA A 53 1.04 -5.27 -0.76
CA ALA A 53 -0.14 -6.07 -1.09
C ALA A 53 -1.00 -6.39 0.15
N LEU A 54 -0.39 -6.64 1.32
CA LEU A 54 -1.15 -6.85 2.57
C LEU A 54 -1.90 -5.59 3.02
N LEU A 55 -1.42 -4.39 2.68
CA LEU A 55 -2.13 -3.14 2.97
C LEU A 55 -3.47 -3.06 2.20
N TYR A 56 -3.64 -3.77 1.08
CA TYR A 56 -4.92 -3.84 0.34
C TYR A 56 -5.96 -4.70 1.06
N MET A 57 -5.55 -5.56 2.00
CA MET A 57 -6.45 -6.31 2.90
C MET A 57 -6.90 -5.44 4.09
N THR A 58 -7.31 -4.19 3.83
CA THR A 58 -7.71 -3.26 4.89
C THR A 58 -9.12 -2.76 4.70
N VAL A 59 -9.97 -2.92 5.72
CA VAL A 59 -11.29 -2.27 5.77
C VAL A 59 -11.22 -0.86 6.34
N LEU A 60 -10.02 -0.44 6.79
CA LEU A 60 -9.75 0.86 7.40
C LEU A 60 -9.45 1.94 6.37
N GLY A 61 -9.76 1.69 5.09
CA GLY A 61 -9.87 2.73 4.08
C GLY A 61 -10.99 3.70 4.45
N PHE A 62 -10.84 4.97 4.07
CA PHE A 62 -11.92 5.96 4.17
C PHE A 62 -12.96 5.67 3.07
N ASP A 63 -13.59 4.51 3.15
CA ASP A 63 -14.48 3.94 2.13
C ASP A 63 -15.91 3.86 2.66
N ASN A 64 -16.82 3.39 1.81
CA ASN A 64 -18.25 3.29 2.14
C ASN A 64 -18.51 2.40 3.37
N LEU A 65 -17.64 1.43 3.66
CA LEU A 65 -17.75 0.58 4.85
C LEU A 65 -17.57 1.37 6.14
N ALA A 66 -16.48 2.13 6.26
CA ALA A 66 -16.24 2.99 7.41
C ALA A 66 -17.35 4.05 7.56
N LEU A 67 -17.80 4.63 6.44
CA LEU A 67 -18.92 5.58 6.42
C LEU A 67 -20.23 4.95 6.90
N SER A 68 -20.56 3.74 6.45
CA SER A 68 -21.76 3.01 6.88
C SER A 68 -21.71 2.68 8.38
N TYR A 69 -20.54 2.30 8.89
CA TYR A 69 -20.33 2.09 10.32
C TYR A 69 -20.54 3.40 11.11
N GLY A 70 -19.96 4.51 10.68
CA GLY A 70 -20.19 5.82 11.31
C GLY A 70 -21.66 6.25 11.31
N ALA A 71 -22.36 6.03 10.20
CA ALA A 71 -23.79 6.30 10.08
C ALA A 71 -24.62 5.44 11.04
N SER A 72 -24.31 4.15 11.17
CA SER A 72 -24.97 3.24 12.13
C SER A 72 -24.78 3.66 13.60
N GLN A 73 -23.68 4.37 13.90
CA GLN A 73 -23.37 4.92 15.22
C GLN A 73 -23.96 6.34 15.44
N GLY A 74 -24.80 6.83 14.51
CA GLY A 74 -25.48 8.12 14.64
C GLY A 74 -24.68 9.34 14.20
N MET A 75 -23.57 9.16 13.46
CA MET A 75 -22.83 10.29 12.90
C MET A 75 -23.61 10.95 11.76
N SER A 76 -23.66 12.29 11.79
CA SER A 76 -24.25 13.07 10.71
C SER A 76 -23.47 12.92 9.39
N ALA A 77 -24.18 12.99 8.26
CA ALA A 77 -23.56 12.93 6.94
C ALA A 77 -22.55 14.06 6.69
N SER A 78 -22.77 15.24 7.27
CA SER A 78 -21.85 16.39 7.15
C SER A 78 -20.55 16.15 7.93
N THR A 79 -20.62 15.54 9.11
CA THR A 79 -19.42 15.15 9.88
C THR A 79 -18.61 14.10 9.12
N LEU A 80 -19.27 13.07 8.61
CA LEU A 80 -18.64 12.02 7.81
C LEU A 80 -17.98 12.58 6.54
N GLY A 81 -18.67 13.48 5.84
CA GLY A 81 -18.13 14.21 4.70
C GLY A 81 -16.91 15.07 5.05
N SER A 82 -16.90 15.67 6.24
CA SER A 82 -15.78 16.48 6.73
C SER A 82 -14.52 15.63 6.95
N PHE A 83 -14.67 14.48 7.60
CA PHE A 83 -13.56 13.52 7.77
C PHE A 83 -13.05 12.98 6.43
N ARG A 84 -13.94 12.76 5.44
CA ARG A 84 -13.57 12.34 4.08
C ARG A 84 -12.73 13.39 3.38
N SER A 85 -13.17 14.64 3.44
CA SER A 85 -12.44 15.78 2.87
C SER A 85 -11.06 15.93 3.51
N LEU A 86 -10.98 15.83 4.84
CA LEU A 86 -9.71 15.89 5.57
C LEU A 86 -8.79 14.73 5.20
N GLY A 87 -9.32 13.51 5.04
CA GLY A 87 -8.55 12.35 4.59
C GLY A 87 -7.99 12.51 3.19
N SER A 88 -8.73 13.17 2.29
CA SER A 88 -8.24 13.53 0.96
C SER A 88 -7.13 14.57 1.01
N LEU A 89 -7.28 15.60 1.86
CA LEU A 89 -6.25 16.63 2.05
C LEU A 89 -4.96 16.03 2.61
N LEU A 90 -5.07 15.15 3.61
CA LEU A 90 -3.93 14.45 4.18
C LEU A 90 -3.26 13.49 3.20
N GLY A 91 -4.03 12.84 2.32
CA GLY A 91 -3.47 12.04 1.22
C GLY A 91 -2.62 12.90 0.26
N LEU A 92 -3.16 14.06 -0.15
CA LEU A 92 -2.41 15.00 -1.00
C LEU A 92 -1.15 15.52 -0.31
N LEU A 93 -1.26 15.92 0.97
CA LEU A 93 -0.11 16.35 1.76
C LEU A 93 0.91 15.23 1.94
N GLY A 94 0.49 13.98 2.04
CA GLY A 94 1.36 12.79 2.06
C GLY A 94 2.18 12.67 0.77
N ALA A 95 1.53 12.80 -0.39
CA ALA A 95 2.21 12.77 -1.69
C ALA A 95 3.21 13.93 -1.88
N LEU A 96 2.90 15.13 -1.39
CA LEU A 96 3.85 16.26 -1.40
C LEU A 96 5.00 16.05 -0.40
N SER A 97 4.71 15.43 0.74
CA SER A 97 5.71 15.10 1.75
C SER A 97 6.66 14.02 1.23
N TYR A 98 6.15 13.07 0.45
CA TYR A 98 6.94 12.02 -0.19
C TYR A 98 8.12 12.58 -0.98
N THR A 99 7.89 13.51 -1.91
CA THR A 99 8.95 14.09 -2.76
C THR A 99 10.00 14.85 -1.93
N THR A 100 9.56 15.51 -0.86
CA THR A 100 10.46 16.24 0.03
C THR A 100 11.30 15.30 0.88
N LEU A 101 10.68 14.24 1.42
CA LEU A 101 11.36 13.24 2.25
C LEU A 101 12.33 12.42 1.41
N GLU A 102 11.91 11.88 0.27
CA GLU A 102 12.75 11.10 -0.64
C GLU A 102 14.05 11.85 -1.00
N ARG A 103 13.96 13.13 -1.39
CA ARG A 103 15.14 13.95 -1.69
C ARG A 103 16.08 14.19 -0.50
N ASN A 104 15.55 14.26 0.72
CA ASN A 104 16.33 14.68 1.89
C ASN A 104 16.91 13.50 2.68
N ILE A 105 16.17 12.40 2.81
CA ILE A 105 16.51 11.25 3.67
C ILE A 105 16.70 9.94 2.89
N GLY A 106 16.34 9.95 1.60
CA GLY A 106 16.43 8.79 0.72
C GLY A 106 15.20 7.89 0.77
N LEU A 107 14.98 7.18 -0.35
CA LEU A 107 13.79 6.39 -0.63
C LEU A 107 13.45 5.34 0.44
N LEU A 108 14.45 4.59 0.90
CA LEU A 108 14.25 3.50 1.85
C LEU A 108 13.73 4.01 3.23
N TRP A 109 14.22 5.17 3.68
CA TRP A 109 13.79 5.78 4.94
C TRP A 109 12.42 6.44 4.80
N THR A 110 12.12 7.07 3.66
CA THR A 110 10.81 7.65 3.38
C THR A 110 9.71 6.60 3.48
N GLY A 111 9.90 5.43 2.86
CA GLY A 111 8.95 4.32 2.97
C GLY A 111 8.76 3.83 4.42
N LEU A 112 9.85 3.74 5.19
CA LEU A 112 9.78 3.33 6.60
C LEU A 112 9.00 4.34 7.46
N ILE A 113 9.23 5.64 7.27
CA ILE A 113 8.52 6.70 7.98
C ILE A 113 7.04 6.66 7.64
N GLY A 114 6.69 6.56 6.34
CA GLY A 114 5.31 6.48 5.87
C GLY A 114 4.55 5.31 6.52
N LEU A 115 5.13 4.10 6.45
CA LEU A 115 4.50 2.91 7.03
C LEU A 115 4.46 2.95 8.56
N THR A 116 5.47 3.54 9.22
CA THR A 116 5.45 3.70 10.69
C THR A 116 4.33 4.63 11.12
N LEU A 117 4.17 5.79 10.45
CA LEU A 117 3.09 6.73 10.71
C LEU A 117 1.72 6.09 10.47
N GLN A 118 1.55 5.40 9.35
CA GLN A 118 0.31 4.68 9.05
C GLN A 118 -0.01 3.64 10.14
N ASN A 119 0.99 2.85 10.55
CA ASN A 119 0.82 1.82 11.56
C ASN A 119 0.45 2.41 12.94
N ILE A 120 1.05 3.53 13.36
CA ILE A 120 0.69 4.20 14.62
C ILE A 120 -0.79 4.61 14.62
N PHE A 121 -1.26 5.25 13.56
CA PHE A 121 -2.66 5.71 13.48
C PHE A 121 -3.66 4.58 13.31
N ILE A 122 -3.30 3.48 12.64
CA ILE A 122 -4.16 2.29 12.55
C ILE A 122 -4.23 1.56 13.90
N ASN A 123 -3.14 1.48 14.67
CA ASN A 123 -3.20 0.95 16.02
C ASN A 123 -4.08 1.81 16.94
N LEU A 124 -4.10 3.14 16.77
CA LEU A 124 -5.05 4.01 17.45
C LEU A 124 -6.52 3.66 17.10
N CYS A 125 -6.79 3.27 15.85
CA CYS A 125 -8.11 2.77 15.45
C CYS A 125 -8.47 1.46 16.15
N SER A 126 -7.52 0.53 16.30
CA SER A 126 -7.77 -0.73 17.03
C SER A 126 -8.14 -0.47 18.49
N VAL A 127 -7.44 0.45 19.16
CA VAL A 127 -7.75 0.84 20.54
C VAL A 127 -9.14 1.44 20.67
N SER A 128 -9.62 2.15 19.64
CA SER A 128 -10.95 2.80 19.64
C SER A 128 -12.11 1.82 19.82
N ILE A 129 -11.95 0.56 19.41
CA ILE A 129 -12.98 -0.49 19.52
C ILE A 129 -13.20 -0.89 20.97
N PHE A 130 -12.16 -0.81 21.80
CA PHE A 130 -12.23 -1.17 23.21
C PHE A 130 -12.71 -0.01 24.09
N LEU A 131 -12.94 1.18 23.51
CA LEU A 131 -13.46 2.33 24.24
C LEU A 131 -14.97 2.19 24.52
N PRO A 132 -15.46 2.77 25.63
CA PRO A 132 -16.88 2.74 25.98
C PRO A 132 -17.73 3.40 24.88
N GLY A 133 -18.84 2.75 24.54
CA GLY A 133 -19.72 3.16 23.44
C GLY A 133 -19.43 2.46 22.10
N SER A 134 -18.58 1.42 22.08
CA SER A 134 -18.42 0.53 20.93
C SER A 134 -19.46 -0.60 20.96
N PRO A 135 -20.12 -0.94 19.83
CA PRO A 135 -21.10 -2.05 19.74
C PRO A 135 -20.46 -3.45 19.76
N PHE A 136 -19.15 -3.54 19.93
CA PHE A 136 -18.39 -4.77 19.68
C PHE A 136 -18.53 -5.81 20.79
N ASN A 137 -18.97 -7.01 20.43
CA ASN A 137 -19.01 -8.18 21.33
C ASN A 137 -18.39 -9.40 20.64
N ILE A 138 -17.15 -9.74 21.02
CA ILE A 138 -16.39 -10.88 20.46
C ILE A 138 -17.06 -12.22 20.79
N THR A 139 -17.62 -12.34 21.99
CA THR A 139 -18.00 -13.62 22.60
C THR A 139 -19.30 -14.18 22.01
N GLY A 140 -20.29 -13.33 21.73
CA GLY A 140 -21.57 -13.76 21.16
C GLY A 140 -21.54 -14.08 19.66
N TYR A 141 -20.44 -13.74 18.97
CA TYR A 141 -20.29 -13.90 17.53
C TYR A 141 -19.94 -15.34 17.13
N PHE A 142 -18.92 -15.93 17.76
CA PHE A 142 -18.48 -17.29 17.44
C PHE A 142 -19.52 -18.36 17.80
N GLU A 143 -20.41 -18.08 18.76
CA GLU A 143 -21.50 -18.98 19.14
C GLU A 143 -22.66 -18.99 18.12
N ASN A 144 -22.79 -17.98 17.27
CA ASN A 144 -23.89 -17.85 16.29
C ASN A 144 -23.49 -18.08 14.83
N LEU A 145 -22.20 -18.31 14.54
CA LEU A 145 -21.68 -18.60 13.19
C LEU A 145 -22.14 -19.98 12.69
N THR A 146 -23.39 -20.07 12.24
CA THR A 146 -23.90 -21.21 11.46
C THR A 146 -24.28 -20.71 10.06
N VAL A 147 -23.77 -21.37 9.01
CA VAL A 147 -23.96 -20.97 7.60
C VAL A 147 -25.45 -20.85 7.24
N ASP A 148 -26.29 -21.72 7.80
CA ASP A 148 -27.74 -21.70 7.56
C ASP A 148 -28.43 -20.45 8.14
N LYS A 149 -28.00 -19.99 9.33
CA LYS A 149 -28.49 -18.75 9.93
C LYS A 149 -28.06 -17.54 9.10
N TRP A 150 -26.79 -17.49 8.72
CA TRP A 150 -26.24 -16.43 7.86
C TRP A 150 -27.00 -16.32 6.53
N LEU A 151 -27.28 -17.44 5.85
CA LEU A 151 -28.03 -17.44 4.59
C LEU A 151 -29.46 -16.92 4.75
N SER A 152 -30.11 -17.23 5.88
CA SER A 152 -31.46 -16.73 6.16
C SER A 152 -31.48 -15.22 6.41
N GLU A 153 -30.48 -14.71 7.11
CA GLU A 153 -30.33 -13.28 7.45
C GLU A 153 -30.05 -12.43 6.20
N VAL A 154 -29.14 -12.89 5.33
CA VAL A 154 -28.88 -12.22 4.05
C VAL A 154 -30.12 -12.16 3.16
N LYS A 155 -30.91 -13.24 3.09
CA LYS A 155 -32.15 -13.27 2.31
C LYS A 155 -33.18 -12.26 2.82
N ILE A 156 -33.30 -12.11 4.14
CA ILE A 156 -34.23 -11.15 4.76
C ILE A 156 -33.78 -9.72 4.44
N SER A 157 -32.50 -9.40 4.63
CA SER A 157 -31.93 -8.06 4.36
C SER A 157 -31.99 -7.63 2.90
N VAL A 158 -31.99 -8.57 1.94
CA VAL A 158 -32.15 -8.27 0.51
C VAL A 158 -33.61 -8.07 0.11
N THR A 159 -34.56 -8.67 0.84
CA THR A 159 -35.99 -8.61 0.50
C THR A 159 -36.68 -7.40 1.13
N GLU A 160 -36.23 -6.96 2.30
CA GLU A 160 -36.72 -5.74 2.94
C GLU A 160 -35.89 -4.52 2.53
N VAL A 161 -36.43 -3.70 1.62
CA VAL A 161 -35.94 -2.33 1.41
C VAL A 161 -36.39 -1.51 2.62
N ASP A 162 -35.51 -1.38 3.60
CA ASP A 162 -35.77 -0.55 4.78
C ASP A 162 -36.07 0.89 4.35
N LYS A 163 -37.26 1.37 4.71
CA LYS A 163 -37.62 2.78 4.60
C LYS A 163 -37.00 3.46 5.81
N GLY A 164 -35.69 3.66 5.76
CA GLY A 164 -34.90 4.14 6.88
C GLY A 164 -35.56 5.34 7.57
N ASP A 165 -35.89 5.15 8.85
CA ASP A 165 -36.28 6.24 9.73
C ASP A 165 -35.14 7.26 9.77
N VAL A 166 -35.49 8.54 9.59
CA VAL A 166 -34.53 9.64 9.60
C VAL A 166 -34.00 9.80 11.02
N VAL A 167 -32.94 9.07 11.37
CA VAL A 167 -32.21 9.25 12.62
C VAL A 167 -31.75 10.70 12.66
N SER A 168 -32.21 11.44 13.67
CA SER A 168 -31.83 12.84 13.86
C SER A 168 -30.32 12.89 14.13
N PRO A 169 -29.53 13.64 13.34
CA PRO A 169 -28.08 13.64 13.47
C PRO A 169 -27.65 14.15 14.86
N LEU A 170 -26.83 13.38 15.58
CA LEU A 170 -26.27 13.82 16.86
C LEU A 170 -25.23 14.93 16.65
N SER A 171 -25.17 15.86 17.61
CA SER A 171 -24.11 16.88 17.66
C SER A 171 -22.76 16.24 18.00
N LEU A 172 -21.66 16.82 17.52
CA LEU A 172 -20.30 16.30 17.73
C LEU A 172 -19.95 16.00 19.20
N ASN A 173 -20.46 16.81 20.13
CA ASN A 173 -20.20 16.68 21.56
C ASN A 173 -20.97 15.52 22.23
N GLN A 174 -21.94 14.92 21.52
CA GLN A 174 -22.76 13.80 22.01
C GLN A 174 -22.32 12.45 21.41
N LEU A 175 -21.38 12.46 20.47
CA LEU A 175 -20.86 11.25 19.85
C LEU A 175 -19.97 10.48 20.82
N SER A 176 -20.02 9.15 20.73
CA SER A 176 -19.14 8.28 21.50
C SER A 176 -17.67 8.59 21.20
N PRO A 177 -16.78 8.61 22.21
CA PRO A 177 -15.35 8.84 21.98
C PRO A 177 -14.72 7.75 21.10
N SER A 178 -15.25 6.52 21.12
CA SER A 178 -14.84 5.41 20.25
C SER A 178 -14.91 5.78 18.76
N ILE A 179 -16.05 6.29 18.29
CA ILE A 179 -16.27 6.58 16.87
C ILE A 179 -15.43 7.78 16.39
N LEU A 180 -15.23 8.78 17.25
CA LEU A 180 -14.36 9.92 16.93
C LEU A 180 -12.89 9.50 16.80
N VAL A 181 -12.38 8.70 17.75
CA VAL A 181 -11.00 8.18 17.69
C VAL A 181 -10.82 7.28 16.47
N PHE A 182 -11.81 6.45 16.15
CA PHE A 182 -11.81 5.63 14.94
C PHE A 182 -11.66 6.48 13.67
N PHE A 183 -12.54 7.46 13.46
CA PHE A 183 -12.50 8.32 12.26
C PHE A 183 -11.26 9.21 12.20
N CYS A 184 -10.81 9.76 13.33
CA CYS A 184 -9.54 10.49 13.39
C CYS A 184 -8.36 9.60 13.00
N GLY A 185 -8.31 8.36 13.50
CA GLY A 185 -7.23 7.42 13.21
C GLY A 185 -7.18 7.04 11.73
N ILE A 186 -8.30 6.66 11.11
CA ILE A 186 -8.31 6.31 9.67
C ILE A 186 -7.97 7.51 8.80
N THR A 187 -8.43 8.71 9.18
CA THR A 187 -8.13 9.96 8.45
C THR A 187 -6.64 10.30 8.53
N LEU A 188 -6.02 10.20 9.71
CA LEU A 188 -4.59 10.48 9.90
C LEU A 188 -3.70 9.39 9.25
N ALA A 189 -4.13 8.12 9.28
CA ALA A 189 -3.42 7.03 8.63
C ALA A 189 -3.22 7.24 7.12
N ARG A 190 -4.11 8.00 6.45
CA ARG A 190 -3.97 8.35 5.03
C ARG A 190 -2.69 9.11 4.73
N TYR A 191 -2.24 9.97 5.64
CA TYR A 191 -0.99 10.71 5.45
C TYR A 191 0.21 9.76 5.32
N GLY A 192 0.33 8.78 6.24
CA GLY A 192 1.40 7.79 6.21
C GLY A 192 1.31 6.86 5.00
N LEU A 193 0.10 6.41 4.64
CA LEU A 193 -0.14 5.55 3.48
C LEU A 193 0.31 6.24 2.17
N TRP A 194 -0.04 7.52 1.99
CA TRP A 194 0.31 8.28 0.79
C TRP A 194 1.78 8.70 0.70
N ILE A 195 2.56 8.49 1.77
CA ILE A 195 4.03 8.54 1.73
C ILE A 195 4.59 7.17 1.37
N ALA A 196 4.06 6.11 2.02
CA ALA A 196 4.54 4.75 1.87
C ALA A 196 4.32 4.17 0.45
N ASP A 197 3.15 4.39 -0.14
CA ASP A 197 2.75 3.78 -1.40
C ASP A 197 3.65 4.22 -2.59
N PRO A 198 3.86 5.53 -2.84
CA PRO A 198 4.84 5.97 -3.82
C PRO A 198 6.25 5.48 -3.52
N SER A 199 6.65 5.41 -2.24
CA SER A 199 7.98 4.93 -1.85
C SER A 199 8.18 3.46 -2.23
N ILE A 200 7.23 2.58 -1.92
CA ILE A 200 7.35 1.15 -2.23
C ILE A 200 7.30 0.94 -3.75
N THR A 201 6.44 1.67 -4.44
CA THR A 201 6.36 1.64 -5.90
C THR A 201 7.67 2.07 -6.54
N GLN A 202 8.30 3.15 -6.07
CA GLN A 202 9.61 3.58 -6.59
C GLN A 202 10.72 2.58 -6.21
N ILE A 203 10.71 1.99 -5.01
CA ILE A 203 11.65 0.92 -4.64
C ILE A 203 11.57 -0.23 -5.65
N MET A 204 10.35 -0.62 -6.03
CA MET A 204 10.14 -1.65 -7.04
C MET A 204 10.65 -1.20 -8.41
N GLN A 205 10.40 0.04 -8.83
CA GLN A 205 10.89 0.58 -10.11
C GLN A 205 12.42 0.59 -10.21
N GLU A 206 13.11 1.01 -9.14
CA GLU A 206 14.58 1.06 -9.10
C GLU A 206 15.24 -0.31 -8.98
N THR A 207 14.54 -1.27 -8.36
CA THR A 207 15.10 -2.61 -8.11
C THR A 207 14.88 -3.57 -9.29
N ILE A 208 13.76 -3.43 -10.01
CA ILE A 208 13.36 -4.37 -11.06
C ILE A 208 13.95 -3.94 -12.42
N PRO A 209 14.63 -4.84 -13.16
CA PRO A 209 15.13 -4.58 -14.50
C PRO A 209 14.04 -4.14 -15.48
N GLU A 210 14.36 -3.21 -16.38
CA GLU A 210 13.39 -2.61 -17.31
C GLU A 210 12.67 -3.65 -18.19
N ALA A 211 13.37 -4.71 -18.61
CA ALA A 211 12.83 -5.76 -19.46
C ALA A 211 11.67 -6.55 -18.80
N GLU A 212 11.71 -6.73 -17.48
CA GLU A 212 10.73 -7.51 -16.73
C GLU A 212 9.74 -6.63 -15.94
N ARG A 213 10.03 -5.33 -15.81
CA ARG A 213 9.28 -4.39 -14.96
C ARG A 213 7.78 -4.43 -15.22
N TYR A 214 7.36 -4.37 -16.49
CA TYR A 214 5.94 -4.41 -16.83
C TYR A 214 5.25 -5.69 -16.33
N SER A 215 5.90 -6.83 -16.52
CA SER A 215 5.37 -8.15 -16.12
C SER A 215 5.28 -8.30 -14.60
N VAL A 216 6.32 -7.87 -13.88
CA VAL A 216 6.36 -7.91 -12.41
C VAL A 216 5.35 -6.96 -11.78
N PHE A 217 5.19 -5.74 -12.34
CA PHE A 217 4.14 -4.82 -11.89
C PHE A 217 2.74 -5.37 -12.17
N GLY A 218 2.54 -6.06 -13.28
CA GLY A 218 1.28 -6.78 -13.56
C GLY A 218 0.98 -7.84 -12.49
N ALA A 219 1.98 -8.66 -12.12
CA ALA A 219 1.85 -9.64 -11.04
C ALA A 219 1.55 -8.96 -9.68
N GLN A 220 2.27 -7.89 -9.33
CA GLN A 220 2.02 -7.11 -8.12
C GLN A 220 0.57 -6.63 -8.05
N THR A 221 0.08 -5.97 -9.10
CA THR A 221 -1.30 -5.47 -9.15
C THR A 221 -2.31 -6.60 -8.98
N SER A 222 -2.09 -7.75 -9.63
CA SER A 222 -2.98 -8.90 -9.46
C SER A 222 -3.05 -9.42 -8.02
N ILE A 223 -1.93 -9.39 -7.29
CA ILE A 223 -1.87 -9.82 -5.88
C ILE A 223 -2.54 -8.78 -4.98
N CYS A 224 -2.33 -7.49 -5.21
CA CYS A 224 -3.04 -6.41 -4.50
C CYS A 224 -4.56 -6.54 -4.67
N GLU A 225 -5.03 -6.72 -5.91
CA GLU A 225 -6.45 -6.90 -6.19
C GLU A 225 -7.00 -8.21 -5.62
N MET A 226 -6.20 -9.29 -5.59
CA MET A 226 -6.59 -10.52 -4.89
C MET A 226 -6.86 -10.25 -3.40
N PHE A 227 -6.00 -9.49 -2.71
CA PHE A 227 -6.26 -9.11 -1.31
C PHE A 227 -7.48 -8.19 -1.17
N SER A 228 -7.70 -7.29 -2.12
CA SER A 228 -8.91 -6.45 -2.17
C SER A 228 -10.18 -7.29 -2.30
N VAL A 229 -10.18 -8.29 -3.18
CA VAL A 229 -11.30 -9.23 -3.36
C VAL A 229 -11.51 -10.07 -2.10
N ILE A 230 -10.45 -10.58 -1.46
CA ILE A 230 -10.60 -11.33 -0.21
C ILE A 230 -11.19 -10.45 0.89
N LYS A 231 -10.78 -9.18 1.00
CA LYS A 231 -11.39 -8.20 1.91
C LYS A 231 -12.88 -8.02 1.60
N ASP A 232 -13.25 -7.84 0.33
CA ASP A 232 -14.67 -7.69 -0.06
C ASP A 232 -15.49 -8.94 0.25
N LEU A 233 -14.94 -10.14 0.00
CA LEU A 233 -15.57 -11.41 0.38
C LEU A 233 -15.76 -11.53 1.90
N LEU A 234 -14.76 -11.12 2.68
CA LEU A 234 -14.84 -11.11 4.15
C LEU A 234 -15.93 -10.16 4.65
N VAL A 235 -16.10 -9.00 4.00
CA VAL A 235 -17.15 -8.03 4.31
C VAL A 235 -18.53 -8.56 3.92
N ILE A 236 -18.67 -9.22 2.76
CA ILE A 236 -19.93 -9.85 2.35
C ILE A 236 -20.30 -10.98 3.32
N ALA A 237 -19.32 -11.73 3.81
CA ALA A 237 -19.54 -12.76 4.83
C ALA A 237 -20.00 -12.16 6.17
N LEU A 238 -19.73 -10.88 6.45
CA LEU A 238 -20.04 -10.20 7.70
C LEU A 238 -20.84 -8.91 7.46
N PRO A 239 -22.14 -9.03 7.10
CA PRO A 239 -22.96 -7.88 6.72
C PRO A 239 -23.36 -6.98 7.90
N ASP A 240 -23.34 -7.49 9.14
CA ASP A 240 -23.78 -6.74 10.32
C ASP A 240 -22.70 -5.77 10.84
N THR A 241 -23.13 -4.55 11.17
CA THR A 241 -22.28 -3.47 11.68
C THR A 241 -21.74 -3.75 13.08
N ALA A 242 -22.39 -4.60 13.87
CA ALA A 242 -21.86 -5.02 15.18
C ALA A 242 -20.56 -5.85 15.04
N ASN A 243 -20.43 -6.59 13.93
CA ASN A 243 -19.25 -7.41 13.63
C ASN A 243 -18.12 -6.63 12.96
N PHE A 244 -18.35 -5.34 12.64
CA PHE A 244 -17.36 -4.50 12.00
C PHE A 244 -16.07 -4.38 12.82
N GLY A 245 -16.15 -4.40 14.15
CA GLY A 245 -14.97 -4.39 15.03
C GLY A 245 -14.02 -5.57 14.77
N PHE A 246 -14.54 -6.76 14.45
CA PHE A 246 -13.70 -7.91 14.11
C PHE A 246 -12.94 -7.70 12.80
N LEU A 247 -13.63 -7.17 11.77
CA LEU A 247 -13.01 -6.81 10.49
C LEU A 247 -11.86 -5.80 10.67
N VAL A 248 -12.05 -4.82 11.57
CA VAL A 248 -10.99 -3.86 11.90
C VAL A 248 -9.79 -4.55 12.55
N LEU A 249 -9.99 -5.47 13.49
CA LEU A 249 -8.88 -6.19 14.12
C LEU A 249 -8.09 -7.05 13.12
N VAL A 250 -8.79 -7.78 12.25
CA VAL A 250 -8.17 -8.55 11.16
C VAL A 250 -7.35 -7.61 10.28
N SER A 251 -7.94 -6.50 9.84
CA SER A 251 -7.27 -5.49 9.02
C SER A 251 -6.03 -4.90 9.69
N CYS A 252 -6.07 -4.62 10.99
CA CYS A 252 -4.90 -4.16 11.74
C CYS A 252 -3.76 -5.19 11.73
N CYS A 253 -4.09 -6.49 11.85
CA CYS A 253 -3.09 -7.56 11.78
C CYS A 253 -2.41 -7.62 10.40
N PHE A 254 -3.17 -7.49 9.32
CA PHE A 254 -2.63 -7.47 7.95
C PHE A 254 -1.75 -6.24 7.69
N VAL A 255 -2.19 -5.06 8.13
CA VAL A 255 -1.39 -3.82 8.02
C VAL A 255 -0.09 -3.93 8.82
N PHE A 256 -0.16 -4.46 10.05
CA PHE A 256 1.03 -4.68 10.88
C PHE A 256 1.97 -5.71 10.27
N ALA A 257 1.45 -6.81 9.71
CA ALA A 257 2.25 -7.77 8.97
C ALA A 257 2.96 -7.13 7.76
N GLY A 258 2.26 -6.25 7.02
CA GLY A 258 2.85 -5.47 5.93
C GLY A 258 3.99 -4.57 6.41
N TYR A 259 3.80 -3.88 7.54
CA TYR A 259 4.85 -3.09 8.20
C TYR A 259 6.07 -3.95 8.57
N VAL A 260 5.86 -5.12 9.19
CA VAL A 260 6.94 -6.03 9.60
C VAL A 260 7.72 -6.55 8.39
N LEU A 261 7.03 -6.89 7.29
CA LEU A 261 7.70 -7.32 6.05
C LEU A 261 8.57 -6.21 5.45
N PHE A 262 8.07 -4.97 5.42
CA PHE A 262 8.86 -3.83 4.97
C PHE A 262 10.03 -3.53 5.92
N PHE A 263 9.83 -3.63 7.23
CA PHE A 263 10.90 -3.47 8.21
C PHE A 263 11.99 -4.55 8.07
N SER A 264 11.58 -5.80 7.79
CA SER A 264 12.51 -6.89 7.47
C SER A 264 13.30 -6.61 6.18
N TYR A 265 12.65 -6.04 5.16
CA TYR A 265 13.33 -5.57 3.95
C TYR A 265 14.34 -4.47 4.26
N PHE A 266 13.92 -3.43 5.00
CA PHE A 266 14.74 -2.31 5.44
C PHE A 266 16.02 -2.76 6.15
N THR A 267 15.88 -3.63 7.15
CA THR A 267 17.00 -4.14 7.96
C THR A 267 17.96 -4.99 7.13
N SER A 268 17.42 -5.82 6.23
CA SER A 268 18.22 -6.65 5.32
C SER A 268 19.06 -5.79 4.36
N THR A 269 18.42 -4.79 3.74
CA THR A 269 19.07 -3.87 2.80
C THR A 269 20.15 -3.01 3.49
N CYS A 270 19.86 -2.47 4.68
CA CYS A 270 20.84 -1.73 5.48
C CYS A 270 22.03 -2.60 5.88
N SER A 271 21.78 -3.85 6.28
CA SER A 271 22.84 -4.80 6.67
C SER A 271 23.76 -5.13 5.48
N CYS A 272 23.20 -5.35 4.29
CA CYS A 272 23.97 -5.57 3.06
C CYS A 272 24.81 -4.35 2.69
N ARG A 273 24.25 -3.13 2.77
CA ARG A 273 24.99 -1.88 2.48
C ARG A 273 26.16 -1.69 3.45
N ARG A 274 25.94 -1.98 4.74
CA ARG A 274 26.99 -1.91 5.76
C ARG A 274 28.11 -2.95 5.53
N ARG A 275 27.77 -4.17 5.11
CA ARG A 275 28.77 -5.20 4.75
C ARG A 275 29.61 -4.77 3.55
N LYS A 276 28.99 -4.33 2.45
CA LYS A 276 29.73 -3.82 1.27
C LYS A 276 30.67 -2.67 1.62
N SER A 277 30.21 -1.71 2.43
CA SER A 277 31.04 -0.59 2.90
C SER A 277 32.27 -1.05 3.69
N LYS A 278 32.13 -2.06 4.56
CA LYS A 278 33.27 -2.63 5.30
C LYS A 278 34.26 -3.35 4.38
N THR A 279 33.78 -4.19 3.47
CA THR A 279 34.64 -4.93 2.52
C THR A 279 35.45 -3.96 1.66
N THR A 280 34.80 -2.95 1.05
CA THR A 280 35.56 -2.00 0.24
C THR A 280 36.44 -1.08 1.07
N GLY A 281 36.08 -0.79 2.32
CA GLY A 281 36.95 -0.07 3.25
C GLY A 281 38.24 -0.84 3.53
N SER A 282 38.15 -2.17 3.62
CA SER A 282 39.30 -3.07 3.74
C SER A 282 40.13 -3.10 2.44
N GLU A 283 39.51 -3.30 1.27
CA GLU A 283 40.22 -3.28 -0.02
C GLU A 283 40.90 -1.92 -0.31
N MET A 284 40.25 -0.80 0.02
CA MET A 284 40.84 0.54 -0.10
C MET A 284 41.96 0.79 0.91
N ALA A 285 42.01 0.07 2.04
CA ALA A 285 43.12 0.16 2.98
C ALA A 285 44.38 -0.53 2.45
N GLU A 286 44.22 -1.57 1.61
CA GLU A 286 45.31 -2.34 0.99
C GLU A 286 45.84 -1.74 -0.33
N LEU A 287 45.13 -0.79 -0.94
CA LEU A 287 45.53 -0.16 -2.21
C LEU A 287 46.61 0.95 -2.06
N HIS A 288 47.58 0.97 -2.98
CA HIS A 288 48.62 2.00 -3.06
C HIS A 288 48.05 3.41 -3.33
N SER A 289 48.68 4.43 -2.75
CA SER A 289 48.24 5.84 -2.66
C SER A 289 47.62 6.49 -3.92
N PRO A 290 48.14 6.33 -5.16
CA PRO A 290 47.55 6.95 -6.34
C PRO A 290 46.21 6.31 -6.77
N GLU A 291 46.08 4.99 -6.60
CA GLU A 291 44.92 4.22 -7.05
C GLU A 291 43.71 4.42 -6.11
N LYS A 292 44.02 4.62 -4.81
CA LYS A 292 43.06 4.98 -3.77
C LYS A 292 42.34 6.31 -4.02
N LYS A 293 43.03 7.32 -4.55
CA LYS A 293 42.43 8.64 -4.84
C LYS A 293 41.38 8.58 -5.96
N HIS A 294 41.67 7.84 -7.03
CA HIS A 294 40.77 7.73 -8.16
C HIS A 294 39.48 6.95 -7.83
N LEU A 295 39.59 5.92 -6.99
CA LEU A 295 38.43 5.16 -6.51
C LEU A 295 37.58 5.94 -5.49
N ILE A 296 38.18 6.82 -4.69
CA ILE A 296 37.43 7.71 -3.79
C ILE A 296 36.59 8.71 -4.60
N GLU A 297 37.16 9.34 -5.63
CA GLU A 297 36.40 10.23 -6.53
C GLU A 297 35.25 9.49 -7.20
N LYS A 298 35.51 8.30 -7.76
CA LYS A 298 34.47 7.49 -8.41
C LYS A 298 33.33 7.11 -7.45
N LYS A 299 33.65 6.79 -6.19
CA LYS A 299 32.65 6.47 -5.17
C LYS A 299 31.88 7.68 -4.64
N ILE A 300 32.52 8.85 -4.55
CA ILE A 300 31.81 10.09 -4.21
C ILE A 300 30.77 10.37 -5.30
N VAL A 301 31.13 10.15 -6.57
CA VAL A 301 30.20 10.29 -7.70
C VAL A 301 29.09 9.23 -7.67
N GLU A 302 29.40 7.95 -7.41
CA GLU A 302 28.37 6.90 -7.27
C GLU A 302 27.44 7.10 -6.07
N ASN A 303 27.95 7.57 -4.92
CA ASN A 303 27.10 7.90 -3.77
C ASN A 303 26.28 9.17 -4.00
N ALA A 304 26.77 10.13 -4.77
CA ALA A 304 25.99 11.29 -5.18
C ALA A 304 24.87 10.92 -6.16
N LEU A 305 25.12 9.95 -7.05
CA LEU A 305 24.13 9.38 -7.97
C LEU A 305 23.13 8.44 -7.30
N ALA A 306 23.51 7.76 -6.21
CA ALA A 306 22.63 6.88 -5.44
C ALA A 306 21.82 7.62 -4.34
N CYS A 307 22.03 8.93 -4.19
CA CYS A 307 21.30 9.81 -3.29
C CYS A 307 20.51 10.91 -4.05
N ALA A 308 20.46 10.84 -5.38
CA ALA A 308 19.67 11.68 -6.27
C ALA A 308 18.65 10.81 -7.00
#